data_AF-A0A9X5XGI3-F1
#
_entry.id   AF-A0A9X5XGI3-F1
#
_cell.length_a   1.000
_cell.length_b   1.000
_cell.length_c   1.000
_cell.angle_alpha   90.00
_cell.angle_beta   90.00
_cell.angle_gamma   90.00
#
_symmetry.space_group_name_H-M   'P 1'
#
loop_
_entity.id
_entity.type
_entity.pdbx_description
1 polymer ?
#
loop_
_entity_poly.entity_id
_entity_poly.type
_entity_poly.pdbx_seq_one_letter_code
_entity_poly.pdbx_strand_id
1 'polypeptide(L)'
;MAWLLQSTGRVLDRLEGSEMSRFRALDSALTVAKSYCANDPWAGNFETWEAWVTAMQVGSALFDAAMVSEGLVVCRIGSRGEVKNLPATGPTSYTHAGTWVTSVYLAVVCRDNERLERLMRVSVSLLRESDAVFDEYIY
;
A
#
# COMPACT_ATOMS: atom_id res chain seq x y z
N MET A 1 -4.08 -1.25 20.82
CA MET A 1 -3.01 -1.60 19.87
C MET A 1 -3.02 -3.08 19.44
N ALA A 2 -2.99 -4.05 20.37
CA ALA A 2 -2.89 -5.48 20.01
C ALA A 2 -3.97 -6.00 19.04
N TRP A 3 -5.25 -5.64 19.24
CA TRP A 3 -6.34 -6.02 18.33
C TRP A 3 -6.15 -5.47 16.91
N LEU A 4 -5.66 -4.23 16.78
CA LEU A 4 -5.41 -3.58 15.50
C LEU A 4 -4.27 -4.27 14.73
N LEU A 5 -3.21 -4.68 15.43
CA LEU A 5 -2.13 -5.47 14.84
C LEU A 5 -2.64 -6.83 14.36
N GLN A 6 -3.44 -7.52 15.16
CA GLN A 6 -4.02 -8.81 14.79
C GLN A 6 -5.00 -8.70 13.61
N SER A 7 -5.84 -7.66 13.58
CA SER A 7 -6.77 -7.45 12.47
C SER A 7 -6.03 -7.11 11.17
N THR A 8 -5.00 -6.27 11.23
CA THR A 8 -4.17 -5.92 10.08
C THR A 8 -3.36 -7.12 9.59
N GLY A 9 -2.74 -7.90 10.48
CA GLY A 9 -2.02 -9.12 10.13
C GLY A 9 -2.89 -10.09 9.32
N ARG A 10 -4.15 -10.33 9.75
CA ARG A 10 -5.11 -11.16 9.01
C ARG A 10 -5.45 -10.62 7.61
N VAL A 11 -5.44 -9.30 7.43
CA VAL A 11 -5.64 -8.67 6.12
C VAL A 11 -4.41 -8.95 5.23
N LEU A 12 -3.21 -8.70 5.74
CA LEU A 12 -1.95 -8.89 5.02
C LEU A 12 -1.70 -10.36 4.65
N ASP A 13 -2.07 -11.31 5.52
CA ASP A 13 -1.95 -12.75 5.28
C ASP A 13 -2.78 -13.21 4.07
N ARG A 14 -3.86 -12.50 3.75
CA ARG A 14 -4.84 -12.89 2.73
C ARG A 14 -4.73 -12.08 1.43
N LEU A 15 -3.66 -11.28 1.28
CA LEU A 15 -3.47 -10.42 0.12
C LEU A 15 -3.48 -11.16 -1.23
N GLU A 16 -2.89 -12.36 -1.28
CA GLU A 16 -2.77 -13.13 -2.52
C GLU A 16 -4.13 -13.68 -3.00
N GLY A 17 -5.04 -13.97 -2.07
CA GLY A 17 -6.28 -14.70 -2.37
C GLY A 17 -7.59 -13.92 -2.15
N SER A 18 -7.53 -12.69 -1.62
CA SER A 18 -8.74 -11.92 -1.28
C SER A 18 -8.68 -10.49 -1.81
N GLU A 19 -9.60 -10.16 -2.72
CA GLU A 19 -9.83 -8.78 -3.17
C GLU A 19 -10.23 -7.87 -2.01
N MET A 20 -11.13 -8.32 -1.13
CA MET A 20 -11.51 -7.56 0.06
C MET A 20 -10.30 -7.26 0.97
N SER A 21 -9.36 -8.21 1.11
CA SER A 21 -8.13 -7.92 1.85
C SER A 21 -7.27 -6.87 1.14
N ARG A 22 -7.10 -6.94 -0.19
CA ARG A 22 -6.36 -5.93 -0.97
C ARG A 22 -7.00 -4.54 -0.85
N PHE A 23 -8.33 -4.47 -0.95
CA PHE A 23 -9.09 -3.23 -0.74
C PHE A 23 -8.81 -2.59 0.63
N ARG A 24 -8.71 -3.40 1.70
CA ARG A 24 -8.51 -2.91 3.07
C ARG A 24 -7.05 -2.71 3.48
N ALA A 25 -6.10 -3.23 2.70
CA ALA A 25 -4.74 -3.44 3.17
C ALA A 25 -4.01 -2.13 3.48
N LEU A 26 -4.06 -1.15 2.56
CA LEU A 26 -3.35 0.11 2.74
C LEU A 26 -3.91 0.90 3.92
N ASP A 27 -5.23 1.02 4.02
CA ASP A 27 -5.89 1.73 5.12
C ASP A 27 -5.61 1.08 6.48
N SER A 28 -5.68 -0.25 6.55
CA SER A 28 -5.37 -1.00 7.78
C SER A 28 -3.91 -0.80 8.19
N ALA A 29 -2.96 -0.96 7.26
CA ALA A 29 -1.53 -0.77 7.52
C ALA A 29 -1.19 0.67 7.92
N LEU A 30 -1.77 1.66 7.25
CA LEU A 30 -1.56 3.08 7.56
C LEU A 30 -2.16 3.45 8.92
N THR A 31 -3.30 2.86 9.29
CA THR A 31 -3.90 3.02 10.63
C THR A 31 -2.96 2.49 11.72
N VAL A 32 -2.27 1.37 11.49
CA VAL A 32 -1.23 0.87 12.40
C VAL A 32 -0.07 1.85 12.51
N ALA A 33 0.47 2.32 11.38
CA ALA A 33 1.59 3.28 11.36
C ALA A 33 1.27 4.56 12.13
N LYS A 34 0.09 5.15 11.88
CA LYS A 34 -0.39 6.35 12.60
C LYS A 34 -0.58 6.09 14.10
N SER A 35 -1.05 4.89 14.47
CA SER A 35 -1.25 4.53 15.88
C SER A 35 0.08 4.39 16.64
N TYR A 36 1.16 3.97 15.98
CA TYR A 36 2.49 3.97 16.59
C TYR A 36 2.99 5.39 16.86
N CYS A 37 2.79 6.33 15.93
CA CYS A 37 3.17 7.73 16.13
C CYS A 37 2.49 8.40 17.34
N ALA A 38 1.32 7.92 17.76
CA ALA A 38 0.66 8.43 18.97
C ALA A 38 1.45 8.11 20.26
N ASN A 39 2.23 7.03 20.27
CA ASN A 39 3.04 6.60 21.42
C ASN A 39 4.54 6.87 21.22
N ASP A 40 4.98 7.04 19.98
CA ASP A 40 6.36 7.30 19.59
C ASP A 40 6.41 8.44 18.54
N PRO A 41 6.22 9.69 18.96
CA PRO A 41 6.12 10.84 18.05
C PRO A 41 7.43 11.15 17.32
N TRP A 42 8.56 10.66 17.82
CA TRP A 42 9.88 10.84 17.22
C TRP A 42 10.28 9.68 16.31
N ALA A 43 9.43 8.66 16.16
CA ALA A 43 9.72 7.44 15.42
C ALA A 43 11.05 6.79 15.83
N GLY A 44 11.36 6.80 17.13
CA GLY A 44 12.58 6.24 17.69
C GLY A 44 12.55 4.71 17.86
N ASN A 45 11.34 4.13 17.89
CA ASN A 45 11.15 2.70 18.04
C ASN A 45 11.13 2.01 16.67
N PHE A 46 11.71 0.80 16.63
CA PHE A 46 11.78 0.01 15.40
C PHE A 46 10.39 -0.34 14.87
N GLU A 47 9.44 -0.62 15.76
CA GLU A 47 8.06 -0.99 15.42
C GLU A 47 7.32 0.15 14.69
N THR A 48 7.62 1.40 15.05
CA THR A 48 7.09 2.58 14.34
C THR A 48 7.61 2.58 12.91
N TRP A 49 8.92 2.43 12.73
CA TRP A 49 9.54 2.36 11.41
C TRP A 49 8.99 1.19 10.57
N GLU A 50 8.90 -0.01 11.16
CA GLU A 50 8.37 -1.21 10.51
C GLU A 50 6.93 -1.01 10.01
N ALA A 51 6.07 -0.35 10.80
CA ALA A 51 4.69 -0.09 10.40
C ALA A 51 4.60 0.85 9.19
N TRP A 52 5.42 1.92 9.15
CA TRP A 52 5.48 2.83 8.01
C TRP A 52 6.01 2.13 6.75
N VAL A 53 7.07 1.33 6.88
CA VAL A 53 7.60 0.51 5.78
C VAL A 53 6.55 -0.47 5.25
N THR A 54 5.82 -1.14 6.14
CA THR A 54 4.77 -2.09 5.76
C THR A 54 3.66 -1.39 4.97
N ALA A 55 3.20 -0.22 5.42
CA ALA A 55 2.18 0.56 4.70
C ALA A 55 2.67 0.98 3.30
N MET A 56 3.91 1.47 3.21
CA MET A 56 4.56 1.87 1.96
C MET A 56 4.70 0.71 0.96
N GLN A 57 5.11 -0.46 1.46
CA GLN A 57 5.23 -1.67 0.66
C GLN A 57 3.88 -2.15 0.14
N VAL A 58 2.83 -2.13 0.97
CA VAL A 58 1.46 -2.48 0.57
C VAL A 58 0.96 -1.56 -0.52
N GLY A 59 1.03 -0.24 -0.34
CA GLY A 59 0.56 0.73 -1.35
C GLY A 59 1.24 0.53 -2.70
N SER A 60 2.57 0.40 -2.68
CA SER A 60 3.35 0.12 -3.89
C SER A 60 2.96 -1.20 -4.56
N ALA A 61 2.76 -2.27 -3.78
CA ALA A 61 2.42 -3.58 -4.31
C ALA A 61 1.04 -3.61 -4.97
N LEU A 62 0.06 -2.86 -4.44
CA LEU A 62 -1.26 -2.73 -5.06
C LEU A 62 -1.17 -2.06 -6.45
N PHE A 63 -0.33 -1.03 -6.61
CA PHE A 63 -0.10 -0.39 -7.91
C PHE A 63 0.76 -1.24 -8.86
N ASP A 64 1.78 -1.93 -8.35
CA ASP A 64 2.55 -2.90 -9.15
C ASP A 64 1.61 -3.99 -9.72
N ALA A 65 0.63 -4.47 -8.93
CA ALA A 65 -0.39 -5.41 -9.38
C ALA A 65 -1.41 -4.82 -10.37
N ALA A 66 -1.74 -3.53 -10.24
CA ALA A 66 -2.69 -2.85 -11.11
C ALA A 66 -2.13 -2.50 -12.49
N MET A 67 -0.81 -2.29 -12.59
CA MET A 67 -0.14 -1.98 -13.85
C MET A 67 0.06 -3.20 -14.77
N VAL A 68 -0.23 -4.41 -14.28
CA VAL A 68 -0.05 -5.66 -15.03
C VAL A 68 -1.42 -6.28 -15.30
N SER A 69 -1.61 -6.81 -16.51
CA SER A 69 -2.88 -7.42 -16.95
C SER A 69 -2.99 -8.91 -16.62
N GLU A 70 -1.86 -9.63 -16.54
CA GLU A 70 -1.84 -11.08 -16.35
C GLU A 70 -0.67 -11.55 -15.46
N GLY A 71 -0.84 -12.70 -14.81
CA GLY A 71 0.20 -13.35 -14.02
C GLY A 71 0.24 -12.93 -12.55
N LEU A 72 1.41 -13.13 -11.93
CA LEU A 72 1.66 -12.84 -10.52
C LEU A 72 2.75 -11.78 -10.39
N VAL A 73 2.51 -10.81 -9.51
CA VAL A 73 3.45 -9.76 -9.14
C VAL A 73 4.08 -10.11 -7.80
N VAL A 74 5.39 -10.36 -7.84
CA VAL A 74 6.20 -10.64 -6.65
C VAL A 74 6.45 -9.33 -5.92
N CYS A 75 6.02 -9.23 -4.66
CA CYS A 75 6.22 -8.06 -3.83
C CYS A 75 6.70 -8.45 -2.43
N ARG A 76 7.49 -7.57 -1.82
CA ARG A 76 7.93 -7.71 -0.43
C ARG A 76 7.04 -6.87 0.47
N ILE A 77 6.43 -7.50 1.48
CA ILE A 77 5.53 -6.87 2.45
C ILE A 77 5.89 -7.37 3.86
N GLY A 78 6.36 -6.47 4.72
CA GLY A 78 6.91 -6.75 6.05
C GLY A 78 8.39 -6.36 6.15
N SER A 79 8.89 -6.27 7.39
CA SER A 79 10.30 -5.94 7.67
C SER A 79 11.24 -7.15 7.57
N ARG A 80 10.71 -8.37 7.60
CA ARG A 80 11.49 -9.62 7.56
C ARG A 80 11.65 -10.16 6.14
N GLY A 81 11.19 -9.42 5.14
CA GLY A 81 11.34 -9.77 3.73
C GLY A 81 10.33 -10.80 3.25
N GLU A 82 9.17 -10.91 3.90
CA GLU A 82 8.10 -11.80 3.47
C GLU A 82 7.68 -11.45 2.03
N VAL A 83 7.70 -12.47 1.17
CA VAL A 83 7.35 -12.35 -0.23
C VAL A 83 5.89 -12.76 -0.42
N LYS A 84 5.14 -11.92 -1.14
CA LYS A 84 3.76 -12.16 -1.55
C LYS A 84 3.67 -12.11 -3.08
N ASN A 85 2.80 -12.93 -3.64
CA ASN A 85 2.52 -13.04 -5.07
C ASN A 85 1.11 -12.52 -5.32
N LEU A 86 0.98 -11.21 -5.56
CA LEU A 86 -0.32 -10.63 -5.85
C LEU A 86 -0.72 -11.01 -7.28
N PRO A 87 -1.98 -11.41 -7.53
CA PRO A 87 -2.42 -11.58 -8.89
C PRO A 87 -2.48 -10.22 -9.58
N ALA A 88 -2.13 -10.20 -10.86
CA ALA A 88 -2.38 -9.06 -11.74
C ALA A 88 -3.86 -8.68 -11.68
N THR A 89 -4.16 -7.44 -11.31
CA THR A 89 -5.54 -7.01 -11.08
C THR A 89 -6.09 -6.14 -12.18
N GLY A 90 -5.22 -5.50 -12.95
CA GLY A 90 -5.61 -4.29 -13.66
C GLY A 90 -6.09 -3.19 -12.70
N PRO A 91 -6.71 -2.13 -13.23
CA PRO A 91 -7.35 -1.09 -12.43
C PRO A 91 -8.44 -1.66 -11.52
N THR A 92 -8.51 -1.15 -10.29
CA THR A 92 -9.46 -1.58 -9.26
C THR A 92 -9.97 -0.39 -8.46
N SER A 93 -11.08 -0.57 -7.75
CA SER A 93 -11.68 0.47 -6.90
C SER A 93 -10.76 1.02 -5.81
N TYR A 94 -9.72 0.29 -5.41
CA TYR A 94 -8.74 0.72 -4.40
C TYR A 94 -7.43 1.27 -4.99
N THR A 95 -7.28 1.31 -6.32
CA THR A 95 -6.09 1.86 -7.02
C THR A 95 -6.41 3.20 -7.70
N HIS A 96 -7.23 4.00 -7.02
CA HIS A 96 -7.63 5.32 -7.45
C HIS A 96 -6.60 6.41 -7.10
N ALA A 97 -6.83 7.63 -7.58
CA ALA A 97 -5.88 8.75 -7.43
C ALA A 97 -5.54 9.10 -5.95
N GLY A 98 -6.51 9.11 -5.04
CA GLY A 98 -6.22 9.30 -3.60
C GLY A 98 -5.29 8.26 -2.96
N THR A 99 -5.44 6.97 -3.32
CA THR A 99 -4.56 5.88 -2.88
C THR A 99 -3.18 6.04 -3.51
N TRP A 100 -3.11 6.49 -4.76
CA TRP A 100 -1.85 6.79 -5.43
C TRP A 100 -1.07 7.89 -4.72
N VAL A 101 -1.70 9.05 -4.45
CA VAL A 101 -1.08 10.15 -3.69
C VAL A 101 -0.59 9.65 -2.32
N THR A 102 -1.38 8.84 -1.62
CA THR A 102 -0.99 8.25 -0.33
C THR A 102 0.23 7.34 -0.49
N SER A 103 0.27 6.51 -1.52
CA SER A 103 1.38 5.57 -1.79
C SER A 103 2.66 6.32 -2.18
N VAL A 104 2.54 7.41 -2.95
CA VAL A 104 3.65 8.29 -3.31
C VAL A 104 4.22 8.98 -2.07
N TYR A 105 3.36 9.56 -1.23
CA TYR A 105 3.77 10.14 0.04
C TYR A 105 4.54 9.13 0.90
N LEU A 106 4.03 7.90 1.01
CA LEU A 106 4.66 6.82 1.76
C LEU A 106 6.05 6.46 1.21
N ALA A 107 6.20 6.33 -0.11
CA ALA A 107 7.50 6.06 -0.74
C ALA A 107 8.50 7.21 -0.47
N VAL A 108 8.04 8.46 -0.50
CA VAL A 108 8.87 9.65 -0.22
C VAL A 108 9.33 9.67 1.23
N VAL A 109 8.44 9.52 2.22
CA VAL A 109 8.83 9.60 3.65
C VAL A 109 9.70 8.42 4.07
N CYS A 110 9.49 7.24 3.48
CA CYS A 110 10.36 6.09 3.67
C CYS A 110 11.66 6.15 2.84
N ARG A 111 11.79 7.12 1.93
CA ARG A 111 12.96 7.34 1.06
C ARG A 111 13.28 6.14 0.16
N ASP A 112 12.25 5.44 -0.31
CA ASP A 112 12.39 4.32 -1.24
C ASP A 112 12.22 4.81 -2.68
N ASN A 113 13.33 5.21 -3.29
CA ASN A 113 13.34 5.79 -4.64
C ASN A 113 12.90 4.78 -5.72
N GLU A 114 13.20 3.50 -5.56
CA GLU A 114 12.81 2.48 -6.54
C GLU A 114 11.29 2.32 -6.60
N ARG A 115 10.63 2.32 -5.44
CA ARG A 115 9.16 2.29 -5.36
C ARG A 115 8.54 3.58 -5.85
N LEU A 116 9.15 4.73 -5.50
CA LEU A 116 8.71 6.02 -5.99
C LEU A 116 8.72 6.06 -7.52
N GLU A 117 9.82 5.63 -8.15
CA GLU A 117 9.92 5.56 -9.61
C GLU A 117 8.87 4.66 -10.24
N ARG A 118 8.53 3.52 -9.62
CA ARG A 118 7.45 2.65 -10.12
C ARG A 118 6.09 3.31 -10.00
N LEU A 119 5.80 3.97 -8.88
CA LEU A 119 4.55 4.71 -8.70
C LEU A 119 4.41 5.87 -9.70
N MET A 120 5.50 6.53 -10.08
CA MET A 120 5.48 7.59 -11.11
C MET A 120 5.18 7.08 -12.52
N ARG A 121 5.23 5.76 -12.76
CA ARG A 121 4.85 5.16 -14.06
C ARG A 121 3.35 4.84 -14.15
N VAL A 122 2.59 4.99 -13.07
CA VAL A 122 1.14 4.81 -13.06
C VAL A 122 0.50 5.94 -13.88
N SER A 123 -0.26 5.60 -14.91
CA SER A 123 -0.91 6.59 -15.76
C SER A 123 -2.17 7.17 -15.12
N VAL A 124 -2.47 8.43 -15.44
CA VAL A 124 -3.74 9.07 -15.06
C VAL A 124 -4.95 8.29 -15.58
N SER A 125 -4.84 7.65 -16.76
CA SER A 125 -5.92 6.82 -17.31
C SER A 125 -6.26 5.65 -16.37
N LEU A 126 -5.25 4.93 -15.87
CA LEU A 126 -5.43 3.84 -14.92
C LEU A 126 -6.12 4.32 -13.64
N LEU A 127 -5.71 5.48 -13.12
CA LEU A 127 -6.33 6.06 -11.92
C LEU A 127 -7.81 6.39 -12.13
N ARG A 128 -8.20 6.81 -13.34
CA ARG A 128 -9.59 7.14 -13.69
C ARG A 128 -10.47 5.91 -13.92
N GLU A 129 -9.89 4.75 -14.18
CA GLU A 129 -10.62 3.48 -14.36
C GLU A 129 -11.08 2.85 -13.02
N SER A 130 -10.76 3.47 -11.89
CA SER A 130 -11.12 2.99 -10.54
C SER A 130 -12.57 3.29 -10.09
N ASP A 131 -13.40 3.88 -10.96
CA ASP A 131 -14.75 4.41 -10.68
C ASP A 131 -14.84 5.50 -9.57
N ALA A 132 -13.75 5.81 -8.90
CA ALA A 132 -13.69 6.86 -7.89
C ALA A 132 -13.48 8.24 -8.54
N VAL A 133 -14.29 9.22 -8.12
CA VAL A 133 -14.24 10.59 -8.64
C VAL A 133 -13.47 11.48 -7.67
N PHE A 134 -12.47 12.16 -8.18
CA PHE A 134 -11.66 13.16 -7.46
C PHE A 134 -11.67 14.49 -8.22
N ASP A 135 -11.34 15.57 -7.52
CA ASP A 135 -11.09 16.86 -8.15
C ASP A 135 -9.90 16.76 -9.11
N GLU A 136 -9.93 17.54 -10.20
CA GLU A 136 -8.94 17.44 -11.28
C GLU A 136 -7.49 17.63 -10.82
N TYR A 137 -7.25 18.43 -9.78
CA TYR A 137 -5.90 18.69 -9.26
C TYR A 137 -5.23 17.47 -8.58
N ILE A 138 -5.99 16.42 -8.30
CA ILE A 138 -5.47 15.17 -7.70
C ILE A 138 -4.77 14.30 -8.76
N TYR A 139 -5.10 14.48 -10.05
CA TYR A 139 -4.50 13.76 -11.18
C TYR A 139 -3.29 14.49 -11.75
#